data_AF-A0A7V3SLE9-F1
#
_entry.id   AF-A0A7V3SLE9-F1
#
_cell.length_a   1.000
_cell.length_b   1.000
_cell.length_c   1.000
_cell.angle_alpha   90.00
_cell.angle_beta   90.00
_cell.angle_gamma   90.00
#
_symmetry.space_group_name_H-M   'P 1'
#
loop_
_entity.id
_entity.type
_entity.pdbx_description
1 polymer ?
#
loop_
_entity_poly.entity_id
_entity_poly.type
_entity_poly.pdbx_seq_one_letter_code
_entity_poly.pdbx_strand_id
1 'polypeptide(L)'
;KLAGGVAVIKVGAATETELKEKKHRIEDALSATRAAVEEGIVPGGGVTYLNIIPALDGIGETPDEQHGAAIVRRALEEPLRQIAENAGLEGSVVVERVKSMEKGWGLNALTGEYVDMVKAGIVDPVKVTRSALQNAASIAGMLLTTEALVVEKPEKKESKTPSPPDYDM
;
A
#
# COMPACT_ATOMS: atom_id res chain seq x y z
N LYS A 1 -7.20 -23.84 -30.69
CA LYS A 1 -5.80 -23.91 -30.19
C LYS A 1 -5.85 -24.19 -28.70
N LEU A 2 -5.41 -25.37 -28.24
CA LEU A 2 -5.28 -25.66 -26.81
C LEU A 2 -4.10 -24.87 -26.26
N ALA A 3 -4.33 -23.60 -25.92
CA ALA A 3 -3.34 -22.66 -25.41
C ALA A 3 -3.07 -22.85 -23.89
N GLY A 4 -3.31 -24.05 -23.36
CA GLY A 4 -3.16 -24.36 -21.94
C GLY A 4 -1.72 -24.76 -21.60
N GLY A 5 -0.77 -23.87 -21.82
CA GLY A 5 0.60 -24.08 -21.32
C GLY A 5 0.62 -23.91 -19.81
N VAL A 6 0.76 -25.01 -19.06
CA VAL A 6 0.96 -24.95 -17.60
C VAL A 6 2.44 -24.79 -17.31
N ALA A 7 2.83 -23.64 -16.78
CA ALA A 7 4.18 -23.41 -16.27
C ALA A 7 4.23 -23.66 -14.76
N VAL A 8 5.29 -24.32 -14.28
CA VAL A 8 5.50 -24.60 -12.85
C VAL A 8 6.82 -23.96 -12.41
N ILE A 9 6.74 -23.08 -11.41
CA ILE A 9 7.92 -22.47 -10.78
C ILE A 9 8.23 -23.24 -9.50
N LYS A 10 9.40 -23.88 -9.42
CA LYS A 10 9.88 -24.56 -8.22
C LYS A 10 10.80 -23.62 -7.43
N VAL A 11 10.41 -23.28 -6.22
CA VAL A 11 11.16 -22.36 -5.33
C VAL A 11 11.95 -23.20 -4.32
N GLY A 12 13.20 -22.83 -4.08
CA GLY A 12 14.08 -23.46 -3.10
C GLY A 12 14.73 -22.44 -2.17
N ALA A 13 15.01 -22.85 -0.93
CA ALA A 13 15.73 -22.05 0.06
C ALA A 13 16.43 -22.94 1.09
N ALA A 14 17.30 -22.35 1.92
CA ALA A 14 18.09 -23.08 2.92
C ALA A 14 17.26 -23.41 4.18
N THR A 15 16.27 -22.59 4.50
CA THR A 15 15.36 -22.79 5.64
C THR A 15 13.90 -22.69 5.21
N GLU A 16 12.99 -23.25 6.00
CA GLU A 16 11.55 -23.19 5.72
C GLU A 16 11.00 -21.75 5.74
N THR A 17 11.50 -20.91 6.65
CA THR A 17 11.13 -19.50 6.74
C THR A 17 11.51 -18.75 5.47
N GLU A 18 12.73 -18.92 4.98
CA GLU A 18 13.17 -18.33 3.71
C GLU A 18 12.40 -18.87 2.52
N LEU A 19 12.09 -20.18 2.52
CA LEU A 19 11.32 -20.80 1.45
C LEU A 19 9.94 -20.15 1.33
N LYS A 20 9.26 -19.95 2.46
CA LYS A 20 7.94 -19.33 2.50
C LYS A 20 7.98 -17.87 2.02
N GLU A 21 8.97 -17.10 2.46
CA GLU A 21 9.14 -15.71 2.04
C GLU A 21 9.42 -15.60 0.53
N LYS A 22 10.39 -16.37 0.01
CA LYS A 22 10.72 -16.38 -1.43
C LYS A 22 9.54 -16.83 -2.28
N LYS A 23 8.79 -17.83 -1.81
CA LYS A 23 7.59 -18.32 -2.50
C LYS A 23 6.54 -17.22 -2.60
N HIS A 24 6.20 -16.56 -1.50
CA HIS A 24 5.22 -15.46 -1.51
C HIS A 24 5.68 -14.32 -2.41
N ARG A 25 6.97 -13.95 -2.38
CA ARG A 25 7.53 -12.91 -3.25
C ARG A 25 7.36 -13.23 -4.75
N ILE A 26 7.50 -14.50 -5.12
CA ILE A 26 7.28 -14.96 -6.50
C ILE A 26 5.79 -14.94 -6.87
N GLU A 27 4.90 -15.32 -5.94
CA GLU A 27 3.45 -15.27 -6.13
C GLU A 27 2.96 -13.83 -6.32
N ASP A 28 3.52 -12.89 -5.55
CA ASP A 28 3.24 -11.46 -5.68
C ASP A 28 3.74 -10.91 -7.02
N ALA A 29 4.97 -11.24 -7.43
CA ALA A 29 5.54 -10.83 -8.71
C ALA A 29 4.73 -11.36 -9.90
N LEU A 30 4.26 -12.61 -9.82
CA LEU A 30 3.39 -13.21 -10.85
C LEU A 30 2.06 -12.46 -10.94
N SER A 31 1.46 -12.14 -9.79
CA SER A 31 0.18 -11.42 -9.71
C SER A 31 0.31 -9.99 -10.23
N ALA A 32 1.38 -9.28 -9.87
CA ALA A 32 1.71 -7.95 -10.38
C ALA A 32 1.92 -7.96 -11.90
N THR A 33 2.65 -8.96 -12.43
CA THR A 33 2.88 -9.09 -13.88
C THR A 33 1.57 -9.34 -14.63
N ARG A 34 0.69 -10.20 -14.10
CA ARG A 34 -0.65 -10.41 -14.69
C ARG A 34 -1.47 -9.12 -14.70
N ALA A 35 -1.50 -8.41 -13.59
CA ALA A 35 -2.20 -7.13 -13.48
C ALA A 35 -1.64 -6.06 -14.45
N ALA A 36 -0.31 -6.04 -14.63
CA ALA A 36 0.35 -5.13 -15.57
C ALA A 36 0.01 -5.46 -17.04
N VAL A 37 -0.15 -6.74 -17.38
CA VAL A 37 -0.60 -7.16 -18.72
C VAL A 37 -2.05 -6.78 -18.97
N GLU A 38 -2.90 -6.81 -17.94
CA GLU A 38 -4.34 -6.50 -18.05
C GLU A 38 -4.63 -5.00 -18.21
N GLU A 39 -4.05 -4.15 -17.34
CA GLU A 39 -4.39 -2.72 -17.28
C GLU A 39 -3.21 -1.78 -17.57
N GLY A 40 -2.02 -2.32 -17.84
CA GLY A 40 -0.80 -1.54 -18.07
C GLY A 40 -0.05 -1.17 -16.78
N ILE A 41 0.94 -0.30 -16.93
CA ILE A 41 1.85 0.15 -15.86
C ILE A 41 1.86 1.67 -15.75
N VAL A 42 2.22 2.16 -14.57
CA VAL A 42 2.37 3.57 -14.22
C VAL A 42 3.64 3.82 -13.40
N PRO A 43 4.12 5.08 -13.30
CA PRO A 43 5.21 5.44 -12.39
C PRO A 43 4.94 4.96 -10.96
N GLY A 44 5.82 4.11 -10.43
CA GLY A 44 5.64 3.52 -9.11
C GLY A 44 6.04 4.43 -7.95
N GLY A 45 6.24 3.85 -6.78
CA GLY A 45 6.79 4.56 -5.61
C GLY A 45 5.87 5.65 -5.06
N GLY A 46 4.55 5.52 -5.27
CA GLY A 46 3.57 6.53 -4.84
C GLY A 46 3.50 7.79 -5.72
N VAL A 47 4.36 7.92 -6.73
CA VAL A 47 4.43 9.10 -7.63
C VAL A 47 3.13 9.28 -8.41
N THR A 48 2.54 8.18 -8.87
CA THR A 48 1.27 8.24 -9.61
C THR A 48 0.16 8.89 -8.78
N TYR A 49 0.09 8.65 -7.46
CA TYR A 49 -0.92 9.28 -6.61
C TYR A 49 -0.74 10.80 -6.53
N LEU A 50 0.50 11.29 -6.50
CA LEU A 50 0.76 12.73 -6.55
C LEU A 50 0.39 13.35 -7.91
N ASN A 51 0.73 12.66 -9.01
CA ASN A 51 0.46 13.16 -10.37
C ASN A 51 -1.04 13.32 -10.67
N ILE A 52 -1.90 12.58 -9.96
CA ILE A 52 -3.37 12.64 -10.14
C ILE A 52 -4.06 13.60 -9.17
N ILE A 53 -3.35 14.20 -8.20
CA ILE A 53 -3.94 15.18 -7.27
C ILE A 53 -4.72 16.30 -7.99
N PRO A 54 -4.22 16.90 -9.10
CA PRO A 54 -4.97 17.95 -9.81
C PRO A 54 -6.33 17.47 -10.37
N ALA A 55 -6.55 16.16 -10.53
CA ALA A 55 -7.85 15.64 -10.95
C ALA A 55 -8.93 15.83 -9.88
N LEU A 56 -8.56 16.17 -8.65
CA LEU A 56 -9.47 16.54 -7.57
C LEU A 56 -9.85 18.02 -7.58
N ASP A 57 -9.27 18.83 -8.46
CA ASP A 57 -9.59 20.25 -8.56
C ASP A 57 -11.01 20.44 -9.10
N GLY A 58 -11.84 21.21 -8.38
CA GLY A 58 -13.23 21.45 -8.75
C GLY A 58 -14.21 20.32 -8.38
N ILE A 59 -13.78 19.31 -7.61
CA ILE A 59 -14.69 18.31 -7.04
C ILE A 59 -15.40 18.89 -5.81
N GLY A 60 -16.73 18.73 -5.77
CA GLY A 60 -17.59 19.11 -4.65
C GLY A 60 -18.28 20.47 -4.86
N GLU A 61 -19.59 20.50 -4.65
CA GLU A 61 -20.42 21.70 -4.75
C GLU A 61 -20.62 22.35 -3.38
N THR A 62 -20.58 21.54 -2.31
CA THR A 62 -20.78 22.00 -0.93
C THR A 62 -19.46 22.09 -0.15
N PRO A 63 -19.41 22.89 0.95
CA PRO A 63 -18.23 22.94 1.81
C PRO A 63 -17.80 21.56 2.36
N ASP A 64 -18.77 20.69 2.67
CA ASP A 64 -18.49 19.35 3.20
C ASP A 64 -17.87 18.43 2.13
N GLU A 65 -18.37 18.49 0.89
CA GLU A 65 -17.80 17.75 -0.23
C GLU A 65 -16.38 18.25 -0.58
N GLN A 66 -16.16 19.57 -0.54
CA GLN A 66 -14.84 20.16 -0.72
C GLN A 66 -13.87 19.71 0.37
N HIS A 67 -14.34 19.60 1.62
CA HIS A 67 -13.54 19.04 2.71
C HIS A 67 -13.22 17.56 2.48
N GLY A 68 -14.18 16.76 2.01
CA GLY A 68 -13.95 15.37 1.60
C GLY A 68 -12.88 15.24 0.51
N ALA A 69 -12.93 16.09 -0.52
CA ALA A 69 -11.90 16.13 -1.56
C ALA A 69 -10.51 16.51 -1.00
N ALA A 70 -10.46 17.42 -0.01
CA ALA A 70 -9.21 17.79 0.67
C ALA A 70 -8.62 16.62 1.48
N ILE A 71 -9.46 15.79 2.12
CA ILE A 71 -9.01 14.58 2.82
C ILE A 71 -8.35 13.61 1.83
N VAL A 72 -8.99 13.34 0.68
CA VAL A 72 -8.43 12.46 -0.34
C VAL A 72 -7.12 13.03 -0.88
N ARG A 73 -7.06 14.34 -1.16
CA ARG A 73 -5.85 15.02 -1.63
C ARG A 73 -4.67 14.80 -0.67
N ARG A 74 -4.91 14.97 0.63
CA ARG A 74 -3.90 14.76 1.67
C ARG A 74 -3.49 13.30 1.77
N ALA A 75 -4.43 12.36 1.66
CA ALA A 75 -4.17 10.93 1.74
C ALA A 75 -3.34 10.40 0.57
N LEU A 76 -3.49 10.95 -0.64
CA LEU A 76 -2.71 10.56 -1.82
C LEU A 76 -1.20 10.80 -1.67
N GLU A 77 -0.78 11.63 -0.72
CA GLU A 77 0.64 11.89 -0.42
C GLU A 77 1.28 10.82 0.46
N GLU A 78 0.48 10.12 1.27
CA GLU A 78 0.97 9.18 2.29
C GLU A 78 1.81 8.03 1.72
N PRO A 79 1.47 7.41 0.58
CA PRO A 79 2.27 6.31 0.05
C PRO A 79 3.73 6.69 -0.24
N LEU A 80 3.95 7.84 -0.90
CA LEU A 80 5.32 8.32 -1.14
C LEU A 80 6.00 8.76 0.16
N ARG A 81 5.27 9.44 1.05
CA ARG A 81 5.82 9.87 2.34
C ARG A 81 6.34 8.69 3.14
N GLN A 82 5.53 7.65 3.28
CA GLN A 82 5.89 6.46 4.04
C GLN A 82 7.10 5.74 3.42
N ILE A 83 7.18 5.67 2.09
CA ILE A 83 8.34 5.09 1.39
C ILE A 83 9.61 5.89 1.70
N ALA A 84 9.54 7.23 1.65
CA ALA A 84 10.67 8.11 1.95
C ALA A 84 11.13 7.98 3.41
N GLU A 85 10.20 7.97 4.36
CA GLU A 85 10.50 7.80 5.79
C GLU A 85 11.15 6.45 6.08
N ASN A 86 10.65 5.38 5.47
CA ASN A 86 11.25 4.04 5.58
C ASN A 86 12.67 3.99 4.99
N ALA A 87 12.99 4.88 4.06
CA ALA A 87 14.32 5.07 3.49
C ALA A 87 15.21 6.04 4.31
N GLY A 88 14.72 6.56 5.45
CA GLY A 88 15.46 7.49 6.30
C GLY A 88 15.50 8.93 5.81
N LEU A 89 14.59 9.31 4.89
CA LEU A 89 14.47 10.67 4.35
C LEU A 89 13.29 11.41 4.99
N GLU A 90 13.32 12.74 4.96
CA GLU A 90 12.18 13.54 5.43
C GLU A 90 11.06 13.53 4.37
N GLY A 91 9.98 12.82 4.68
CA GLY A 91 8.96 12.50 3.70
C GLY A 91 8.16 13.71 3.21
N SER A 92 7.99 14.76 4.03
CA SER A 92 7.28 15.98 3.60
C SER A 92 8.04 16.73 2.52
N VAL A 93 9.36 16.89 2.68
CA VAL A 93 10.29 17.49 1.73
C VAL A 93 10.35 16.67 0.44
N VAL A 94 10.37 15.33 0.54
CA VAL A 94 10.32 14.47 -0.64
C VAL A 94 9.01 14.65 -1.41
N VAL A 95 7.86 14.63 -0.73
CA VAL A 95 6.56 14.81 -1.36
C VAL A 95 6.47 16.15 -2.06
N GLU A 96 6.83 17.25 -1.39
CA GLU A 96 6.78 18.59 -1.99
C GLU A 96 7.75 18.72 -3.17
N ARG A 97 8.94 18.13 -3.07
CA ARG A 97 9.86 18.09 -4.19
C ARG A 97 9.27 17.34 -5.38
N VAL A 98 8.75 16.13 -5.21
CA VAL A 98 8.16 15.35 -6.31
C VAL A 98 6.96 16.07 -6.93
N LYS A 99 6.08 16.71 -6.15
CA LYS A 99 4.97 17.51 -6.68
C LYS A 99 5.42 18.65 -7.61
N SER A 100 6.58 19.24 -7.34
CA SER A 100 7.15 20.32 -8.17
C SER A 100 7.85 19.85 -9.44
N MET A 101 8.03 18.53 -9.62
CA MET A 101 8.73 17.94 -10.76
C MET A 101 7.78 17.60 -11.91
N GLU A 102 8.36 17.23 -13.05
CA GLU A 102 7.60 16.72 -14.19
C GLU A 102 6.90 15.39 -13.84
N LYS A 103 5.70 15.17 -14.39
CA LYS A 103 4.94 13.95 -14.19
C LYS A 103 5.78 12.72 -14.54
N GLY A 104 5.87 11.79 -13.60
CA GLY A 104 6.58 10.53 -13.76
C GLY A 104 8.01 10.55 -13.21
N TRP A 105 8.51 11.71 -12.79
CA TRP A 105 9.70 11.79 -11.96
C TRP A 105 9.36 11.55 -10.50
N GLY A 106 10.27 10.90 -9.78
CA GLY A 106 10.10 10.62 -8.36
C GLY A 106 11.37 10.17 -7.67
N LEU A 107 11.23 9.84 -6.39
CA LEU A 107 12.33 9.36 -5.57
C LEU A 107 12.56 7.85 -5.81
N ASN A 108 13.76 7.49 -6.21
CA ASN A 108 14.26 6.13 -6.03
C ASN A 108 14.73 5.96 -4.58
N ALA A 109 13.89 5.34 -3.76
CA ALA A 109 14.13 5.18 -2.33
C ALA A 109 15.34 4.29 -1.98
N LEU A 110 15.83 3.47 -2.93
CA LEU A 110 17.03 2.65 -2.74
C LEU A 110 18.32 3.45 -2.88
N THR A 111 18.33 4.48 -3.74
CA THR A 111 19.53 5.30 -4.02
C THR A 111 19.44 6.70 -3.45
N GLY A 112 18.25 7.19 -3.12
CA GLY A 112 18.00 8.57 -2.69
C GLY A 112 17.93 9.56 -3.85
N GLU A 113 18.03 9.10 -5.10
CA GLU A 113 18.07 9.95 -6.29
C GLU A 113 16.68 10.20 -6.86
N TYR A 114 16.50 11.35 -7.53
CA TYR A 114 15.28 11.67 -8.25
C TYR A 114 15.43 11.30 -9.72
N VAL A 115 14.57 10.43 -10.21
CA VAL A 115 14.69 9.80 -11.53
C VAL A 115 13.35 9.76 -12.24
N ASP A 116 13.39 9.60 -13.56
CA ASP A 116 12.23 9.13 -14.33
C ASP A 116 11.93 7.69 -13.91
N MET A 117 10.81 7.51 -13.22
CA MET A 117 10.48 6.24 -12.54
C MET A 117 10.31 5.10 -13.54
N VAL A 118 9.72 5.38 -14.70
CA VAL A 118 9.47 4.37 -15.74
C VAL A 118 10.79 3.96 -16.39
N LYS A 119 11.65 4.93 -16.74
CA LYS A 119 12.98 4.63 -17.29
C LYS A 119 13.88 3.90 -16.30
N ALA A 120 13.73 4.19 -15.00
CA ALA A 120 14.44 3.49 -13.93
C ALA A 120 13.85 2.10 -13.61
N GLY A 121 12.74 1.71 -14.23
CA GLY A 121 12.07 0.43 -13.99
C GLY A 121 11.26 0.36 -12.69
N ILE A 122 11.03 1.50 -12.03
CA ILE A 122 10.22 1.61 -10.82
C ILE A 122 8.78 1.87 -11.24
N VAL A 123 8.06 0.78 -11.51
CA VAL A 123 6.71 0.82 -12.07
C VAL A 123 5.76 -0.01 -11.23
N ASP A 124 4.52 0.46 -11.14
CA ASP A 124 3.41 -0.26 -10.50
C ASP A 124 2.35 -0.63 -11.55
N PRO A 125 1.67 -1.78 -11.44
CA PRO A 125 0.51 -2.08 -12.28
C PRO A 125 -0.64 -1.10 -12.02
N VAL A 126 -1.25 -0.57 -13.08
CA VAL A 126 -2.38 0.39 -13.00
C VAL A 126 -3.50 -0.14 -12.10
N LYS A 127 -3.85 -1.42 -12.29
CA LYS A 127 -4.88 -2.12 -11.52
C LYS A 127 -4.61 -2.05 -10.02
N VAL A 128 -3.36 -2.25 -9.60
CA VAL A 128 -2.98 -2.29 -8.18
C VAL A 128 -3.13 -0.90 -7.57
N THR A 129 -2.59 0.14 -8.23
CA THR A 129 -2.70 1.53 -7.78
C THR A 129 -4.16 1.98 -7.68
N ARG A 130 -4.98 1.68 -8.69
CA ARG A 130 -6.40 2.02 -8.72
C ARG A 130 -7.19 1.28 -7.63
N SER A 131 -7.03 -0.05 -7.55
CA SER A 131 -7.76 -0.87 -6.60
C SER A 131 -7.38 -0.57 -5.15
N ALA A 132 -6.10 -0.27 -4.87
CA ALA A 132 -5.67 0.13 -3.54
C ALA A 132 -6.40 1.40 -3.07
N LEU A 133 -6.44 2.44 -3.93
CA LEU A 133 -7.14 3.68 -3.61
C LEU A 133 -8.66 3.47 -3.44
N GLN A 134 -9.29 2.72 -4.34
CA GLN A 134 -10.73 2.44 -4.28
C GLN A 134 -11.12 1.67 -3.01
N ASN A 135 -10.36 0.64 -2.66
CA ASN A 135 -10.61 -0.16 -1.47
C ASN A 135 -10.40 0.66 -0.19
N ALA A 136 -9.32 1.44 -0.14
CA ALA A 136 -9.04 2.33 0.99
C ALA A 136 -10.17 3.36 1.19
N ALA A 137 -10.59 4.03 0.12
CA ALA A 137 -11.69 5.00 0.15
C ALA A 137 -13.02 4.34 0.57
N SER A 138 -13.29 3.12 0.09
CA SER A 138 -14.50 2.36 0.45
C SER A 138 -14.58 2.05 1.94
N ILE A 139 -13.48 1.59 2.55
CA ILE A 139 -13.44 1.29 3.99
C ILE A 139 -13.49 2.59 4.81
N ALA A 140 -12.75 3.62 4.41
CA ALA A 140 -12.78 4.91 5.08
C ALA A 140 -14.19 5.53 5.07
N GLY A 141 -14.89 5.50 3.93
CA GLY A 141 -16.25 6.00 3.81
C GLY A 141 -17.23 5.25 4.73
N MET A 142 -17.14 3.91 4.75
CA MET A 142 -17.95 3.08 5.65
C MET A 142 -17.72 3.47 7.12
N LEU A 143 -16.45 3.57 7.55
CA LEU A 143 -16.10 3.90 8.92
C LEU A 143 -16.54 5.32 9.33
N LEU A 144 -16.36 6.31 8.46
CA LEU A 144 -16.75 7.70 8.74
C LEU A 144 -18.26 7.87 8.94
N THR A 145 -19.07 7.01 8.33
CA THR A 145 -20.54 7.00 8.47
C THR A 145 -21.04 6.08 9.59
N THR A 146 -20.14 5.44 10.33
CA THR A 146 -20.52 4.48 11.38
C THR A 146 -20.76 5.21 12.71
N GLU A 147 -22.03 5.32 13.10
CA GLU A 147 -22.44 5.99 14.34
C GLU A 147 -22.42 5.07 15.59
N ALA A 148 -22.49 3.74 15.39
CA ALA A 148 -22.55 2.78 16.50
C ALA A 148 -21.90 1.45 16.13
N LEU A 149 -21.33 0.78 17.14
CA LEU A 149 -20.77 -0.57 17.04
C LEU A 149 -21.41 -1.46 18.12
N VAL A 150 -21.88 -2.64 17.70
CA VAL A 150 -22.33 -3.69 18.62
C VAL A 150 -21.22 -4.72 18.70
N VAL A 151 -20.63 -4.88 19.89
CA VAL A 151 -19.50 -5.78 20.13
C VAL A 151 -19.85 -6.80 21.21
N GLU A 152 -19.22 -7.97 21.13
CA GLU A 152 -19.30 -8.96 22.20
C GLU A 152 -18.62 -8.41 23.47
N LYS A 153 -19.19 -8.77 24.63
CA LYS A 153 -18.61 -8.38 25.91
C LYS A 153 -17.25 -9.06 26.06
N PRO A 154 -16.16 -8.32 26.34
CA PRO A 154 -14.85 -8.93 26.56
C PRO A 154 -14.93 -10.00 27.65
N GLU A 155 -14.47 -11.21 27.34
CA GLU A 155 -14.36 -12.27 28.33
C GLU A 155 -13.37 -11.86 29.42
N LYS A 156 -13.76 -12.06 30.69
CA LYS A 156 -12.82 -11.91 31.79
C LYS A 156 -11.83 -13.07 31.71
N LYS A 157 -10.57 -12.78 31.36
CA LYS A 157 -9.49 -13.75 31.54
C LYS A 157 -9.39 -14.07 33.02
N GLU A 158 -9.74 -15.31 33.41
CA GLU A 158 -9.45 -15.79 34.76
C GLU A 158 -7.94 -15.69 34.99
N SER A 159 -7.53 -14.93 36.00
CA SER A 159 -6.16 -14.96 36.49
C SER A 159 -5.92 -16.36 37.02
N LYS A 160 -5.19 -17.19 36.28
CA LYS A 160 -4.57 -18.39 36.84
C LYS A 160 -3.51 -17.93 37.82
N THR A 161 -3.93 -17.61 39.05
CA THR A 161 -3.02 -17.49 40.18
C THR A 161 -2.31 -18.84 40.30
N PRO A 162 -0.96 -18.90 40.25
CA PRO A 162 -0.26 -20.14 40.47
C PRO A 162 -0.64 -20.68 41.85
N SER A 163 -1.17 -21.89 41.92
CA SER A 163 -1.36 -22.58 43.19
C SER A 163 0.00 -22.66 43.91
N PRO A 164 0.08 -22.34 45.21
CA PRO A 164 1.31 -22.56 45.96
C PRO A 164 1.70 -24.04 45.91
N PRO A 165 3.00 -24.38 45.84
CA PRO A 165 3.43 -25.77 45.91
C PRO A 165 3.03 -26.37 47.26
N ASP A 166 2.37 -27.53 47.22
CA ASP A 166 2.10 -28.36 48.40
C ASP A 166 3.44 -28.82 48.97
N TYR A 167 3.74 -28.36 50.20
CA TYR A 167 4.77 -28.97 51.03
C TYR A 167 4.07 -29.90 52.02
N ASP A 168 3.97 -31.19 51.66
CA ASP A 168 3.73 -32.24 52.64
C ASP A 168 4.94 -32.31 53.58
N MET A 169 4.71 -32.06 54.87
CA MET A 169 5.64 -32.35 55.96
C MET A 169 5.44 -33.77 56.48
#